data_AF-A0A9X9S441-F1
#
_entry.id   AF-A0A9X9S441-F1
#
_cell.length_a   1.000
_cell.length_b   1.000
_cell.length_c   1.000
_cell.angle_alpha   90.00
_cell.angle_beta   90.00
_cell.angle_gamma   90.00
#
_symmetry.space_group_name_H-M   'P 1'
#
loop_
_entity.id
_entity.type
_entity.pdbx_description
1 polymer ?
#
loop_
_entity_poly.entity_id
_entity_poly.type
_entity_poly.pdbx_seq_one_letter_code
_entity_poly.pdbx_strand_id
1 'polypeptide(L)'
;MDKKTKQILGVFFICLAIVLFIAFAATTGLSRTNLTDFREETGDHEKHVTFSHKGEDIVTLSVRATPGTYSGNSIIPLMVVVTHPENTKIDSLKISIHPPQITSHFSYGEIFLKTPEWNPDPMLSFHTNTESGKSVSVLDIPNMGVQGKGTVRLDFLMHPFWETESPETLTVYINAELSGSREFWNTYIVNYPVGVEFTR
;
A
#
# COMPACT_ATOMS: atom_id res chain seq x y z
N MET A 1 17.69 -43.21 42.02
CA MET A 1 18.18 -42.01 41.30
C MET A 1 18.56 -40.96 42.32
N ASP A 2 19.83 -40.56 42.38
CA ASP A 2 20.33 -39.63 43.40
C ASP A 2 19.87 -38.18 43.14
N LYS A 3 20.07 -37.31 44.13
CA LYS A 3 19.63 -35.91 44.06
C LYS A 3 20.36 -35.11 42.95
N LYS A 4 21.61 -35.45 42.66
CA LYS A 4 22.41 -34.81 41.60
C LYS A 4 21.91 -35.18 40.21
N THR A 5 21.56 -36.45 40.00
CA THR A 5 21.01 -36.97 38.75
C THR A 5 19.66 -36.31 38.44
N LYS A 6 18.82 -36.09 39.46
CA LYS A 6 17.55 -35.34 39.31
C LYS A 6 17.77 -33.88 38.92
N GLN A 7 18.77 -33.20 39.50
CA GLN A 7 19.11 -31.81 39.15
C GLN A 7 19.64 -31.68 37.73
N ILE A 8 20.57 -32.56 37.32
CA ILE A 8 21.14 -32.55 35.96
C ILE A 8 20.05 -32.79 34.92
N LEU A 9 19.16 -33.76 35.17
CA LEU A 9 18.04 -34.05 34.27
C LEU A 9 17.08 -32.84 34.17
N GLY A 10 16.79 -32.17 35.29
CA GLY A 10 15.95 -30.97 35.32
C GLY A 10 16.52 -29.81 34.51
N VAL A 11 17.83 -29.54 34.65
CA VAL A 11 18.51 -28.50 33.84
C VAL A 11 18.49 -28.87 32.36
N PHE A 12 18.72 -30.13 32.02
CA PHE A 12 18.69 -30.60 30.65
C PHE A 12 17.31 -30.42 30.00
N PHE A 13 16.23 -30.75 30.72
CA PHE A 13 14.85 -30.52 30.25
C PHE A 13 14.54 -29.04 30.02
N ILE A 14 15.02 -28.15 30.91
CA ILE A 14 14.84 -26.70 30.75
C ILE A 14 15.58 -26.20 29.52
N CYS A 15 16.84 -26.60 29.33
CA CYS A 15 17.62 -26.23 28.14
C CYS A 15 16.96 -26.75 26.87
N LEU A 16 16.48 -28.00 26.87
CA LEU A 16 15.78 -28.59 25.72
C LEU A 16 14.48 -27.84 25.39
N ALA A 17 13.70 -27.47 26.41
CA ALA A 17 12.48 -26.70 26.24
C ALA A 17 12.75 -25.30 25.66
N ILE A 18 13.82 -24.63 26.11
CA ILE A 18 14.24 -23.33 25.56
C ILE A 18 14.66 -23.46 24.10
N VAL A 19 15.47 -24.47 23.75
CA VAL A 19 15.90 -24.70 22.36
C VAL A 19 14.70 -25.03 21.46
N LEU A 20 13.76 -25.84 21.94
CA LEU A 20 12.53 -26.14 21.21
C LEU A 20 11.64 -24.90 21.03
N PHE A 21 11.54 -24.04 22.04
CA PHE A 21 10.80 -22.78 21.94
C PHE A 21 11.44 -21.81 20.95
N ILE A 22 12.78 -21.70 20.96
CA ILE A 22 13.52 -20.88 19.99
C ILE A 22 13.35 -21.45 18.58
N ALA A 23 13.46 -22.77 18.40
CA ALA A 23 13.26 -23.42 17.11
C ALA A 23 11.82 -23.25 16.60
N PHE A 24 10.82 -23.37 17.48
CA PHE A 24 9.42 -23.12 17.16
C PHE A 24 9.17 -21.65 16.81
N ALA A 25 9.71 -20.71 17.58
CA ALA A 25 9.63 -19.28 17.29
C ALA A 25 10.40 -18.91 16.01
N ALA A 26 11.46 -19.63 15.64
CA ALA A 26 12.19 -19.43 14.39
C ALA A 26 11.47 -20.03 13.18
N THR A 27 10.71 -21.13 13.34
CA THR A 27 9.91 -21.73 12.26
C THR A 27 8.54 -21.07 12.08
N THR A 28 8.00 -20.47 13.14
CA THR A 28 6.75 -19.68 13.10
C THR A 28 6.98 -18.17 13.00
N GLY A 29 8.23 -17.74 13.14
CA GLY A 29 8.61 -16.33 13.21
C GLY A 29 8.64 -15.66 11.84
N LEU A 30 7.85 -14.61 11.72
CA LEU A 30 7.86 -13.62 10.63
C LEU A 30 7.71 -14.25 9.24
N SER A 31 6.58 -14.91 9.01
CA SER A 31 6.22 -15.24 7.64
C SER A 31 5.91 -13.95 6.89
N ARG A 32 6.54 -13.77 5.73
CA ARG A 32 6.23 -12.68 4.81
C ARG A 32 5.41 -13.24 3.66
N THR A 33 4.19 -12.78 3.51
CA THR A 33 3.23 -13.26 2.51
C THR A 33 3.01 -12.18 1.46
N ASN A 34 3.44 -12.42 0.23
CA ASN A 34 3.04 -11.56 -0.89
C ASN A 34 1.60 -11.93 -1.29
N LEU A 35 0.69 -10.97 -1.28
CA LEU A 35 -0.69 -11.20 -1.70
C LEU A 35 -0.76 -11.20 -3.23
N THR A 36 -1.21 -12.32 -3.78
CA THR A 36 -1.34 -12.52 -5.23
C THR A 36 -2.74 -12.92 -5.65
N ASP A 37 -3.60 -13.33 -4.71
CA ASP A 37 -5.01 -13.62 -4.96
C ASP A 37 -5.79 -12.32 -4.85
N PHE A 38 -6.38 -11.88 -5.96
CA PHE A 38 -7.11 -10.63 -6.04
C PHE A 38 -8.32 -10.71 -6.97
N ARG A 39 -9.28 -9.83 -6.70
CA ARG A 39 -10.40 -9.53 -7.60
C ARG A 39 -10.39 -8.05 -7.95
N GLU A 40 -10.76 -7.75 -9.18
CA GLU A 40 -10.88 -6.39 -9.67
C GLU A 40 -12.33 -6.05 -9.98
N GLU A 41 -12.74 -4.86 -9.58
CA GLU A 41 -14.02 -4.27 -9.92
C GLU A 41 -13.75 -2.89 -10.51
N THR A 42 -14.23 -2.66 -11.73
CA THR A 42 -14.07 -1.37 -12.41
C THR A 42 -15.43 -0.71 -12.51
N GLY A 43 -15.54 0.48 -11.93
CA GLY A 43 -16.66 1.39 -12.04
C GLY A 43 -16.34 2.57 -12.96
N ASP A 44 -17.28 3.49 -13.08
CA ASP A 44 -17.08 4.71 -13.85
C ASP A 44 -15.98 5.57 -13.19
N HIS A 45 -14.83 5.69 -13.87
CA HIS A 45 -13.64 6.41 -13.43
C HIS A 45 -12.99 5.93 -12.12
N GLU A 46 -13.33 4.72 -11.65
CA GLU A 46 -12.86 4.16 -10.39
C GLU A 46 -12.52 2.68 -10.56
N LYS A 47 -11.39 2.25 -10.00
CA LYS A 47 -10.94 0.87 -10.01
C LYS A 47 -10.67 0.40 -8.58
N HIS A 48 -11.27 -0.72 -8.21
CA HIS A 48 -11.07 -1.40 -6.93
C HIS A 48 -10.32 -2.72 -7.17
N VAL A 49 -9.32 -3.00 -6.34
CA VAL A 49 -8.57 -4.25 -6.33
C VAL A 49 -8.56 -4.78 -4.90
N THR A 50 -9.27 -5.88 -4.66
CA THR A 50 -9.32 -6.51 -3.32
C THR A 50 -8.45 -7.75 -3.29
N PHE A 51 -7.50 -7.78 -2.36
CA PHE A 51 -6.61 -8.89 -2.11
C PHE A 51 -7.11 -9.76 -0.97
N SER A 52 -7.01 -11.07 -1.15
CA SER A 52 -7.45 -12.06 -0.18
C SER A 52 -6.33 -13.04 0.16
N HIS A 53 -6.41 -13.66 1.34
CA HIS A 53 -5.52 -14.73 1.76
C HIS A 53 -6.33 -15.78 2.53
N LYS A 54 -6.20 -17.06 2.13
CA LYS A 54 -6.97 -18.17 2.73
C LYS A 54 -8.49 -17.93 2.76
N GLY A 55 -9.02 -17.22 1.75
CA GLY A 55 -10.45 -16.92 1.63
C GLY A 55 -10.94 -15.73 2.46
N GLU A 56 -10.06 -15.02 3.16
CA GLU A 56 -10.38 -13.76 3.86
C GLU A 56 -9.82 -12.56 3.11
N ASP A 57 -10.57 -11.48 3.01
CA ASP A 57 -10.07 -10.21 2.45
C ASP A 57 -9.09 -9.55 3.41
N ILE A 58 -7.96 -9.08 2.87
CA ILE A 58 -6.85 -8.50 3.64
C ILE A 58 -6.75 -7.00 3.41
N VAL A 59 -6.92 -6.55 2.17
CA VAL A 59 -6.86 -5.13 1.80
C VAL A 59 -7.56 -4.88 0.47
N THR A 60 -8.25 -3.76 0.36
CA THR A 60 -8.81 -3.23 -0.88
C THR A 60 -8.08 -1.94 -1.24
N LEU A 61 -7.49 -1.93 -2.42
CA LEU A 61 -6.95 -0.73 -3.06
C LEU A 61 -8.04 -0.13 -3.92
N SER A 62 -8.22 1.18 -3.90
CA SER A 62 -9.16 1.86 -4.80
C SER A 62 -8.54 3.14 -5.34
N VAL A 63 -8.65 3.34 -6.64
CA VAL A 63 -8.14 4.53 -7.31
C VAL A 63 -9.26 5.10 -8.16
N ARG A 64 -9.52 6.39 -7.99
CA ARG A 64 -10.54 7.12 -8.74
C ARG A 64 -9.97 8.40 -9.31
N ALA A 65 -10.12 8.62 -10.60
CA ALA A 65 -9.73 9.86 -11.27
C ALA A 65 -11.00 10.52 -11.82
N THR A 66 -11.56 11.49 -11.11
CA THR A 66 -12.85 12.06 -11.53
C THR A 66 -12.61 13.14 -12.58
N PRO A 67 -13.09 12.98 -13.83
CA PRO A 67 -13.05 14.06 -14.80
C PRO A 67 -13.94 15.20 -14.30
N GLY A 68 -13.37 16.40 -14.21
CA GLY A 68 -14.12 17.58 -13.79
C GLY A 68 -14.86 18.19 -14.98
N THR A 69 -16.08 18.71 -14.75
CA THR A 69 -16.86 19.47 -15.74
C THR A 69 -16.26 20.87 -15.96
N TYR A 70 -15.04 21.03 -16.48
CA TYR A 70 -14.37 22.35 -16.41
C TYR A 70 -13.55 22.78 -17.64
N SER A 71 -13.85 24.01 -18.09
CA SER A 71 -13.14 24.83 -19.07
C SER A 71 -11.77 25.31 -18.55
N GLY A 72 -10.71 25.19 -19.37
CA GLY A 72 -9.42 25.90 -19.27
C GLY A 72 -8.65 25.81 -17.94
N ASN A 73 -7.52 25.09 -17.91
CA ASN A 73 -6.63 24.87 -16.75
C ASN A 73 -7.22 24.00 -15.63
N SER A 74 -8.02 22.99 -15.99
CA SER A 74 -8.74 22.16 -15.03
C SER A 74 -7.83 21.18 -14.28
N ILE A 75 -7.92 21.25 -12.95
CA ILE A 75 -7.31 20.30 -12.02
C ILE A 75 -8.11 19.00 -12.07
N ILE A 76 -7.43 17.86 -12.21
CA ILE A 76 -8.05 16.53 -12.17
C ILE A 76 -7.83 15.95 -10.76
N PRO A 77 -8.90 15.77 -9.96
CA PRO A 77 -8.80 15.11 -8.67
C PRO A 77 -8.56 13.61 -8.86
N LEU A 78 -7.48 13.13 -8.23
CA LEU A 78 -7.16 11.71 -8.12
C LEU A 78 -7.29 11.31 -6.65
N MET A 79 -8.10 10.30 -6.37
CA MET A 79 -8.29 9.75 -5.03
C MET A 79 -7.68 8.36 -4.98
N VAL A 80 -6.86 8.11 -3.97
CA VAL A 80 -6.33 6.79 -3.64
C VAL A 80 -6.86 6.41 -2.27
N VAL A 81 -7.46 5.23 -2.17
CA VAL A 81 -8.05 4.68 -0.96
C VAL A 81 -7.48 3.31 -0.69
N VAL A 82 -7.02 3.07 0.53
CA VAL A 82 -6.56 1.76 1.00
C VAL A 82 -7.41 1.39 2.20
N THR A 83 -8.25 0.37 2.06
CA THR A 83 -9.17 -0.09 3.10
C THR A 83 -8.76 -1.47 3.57
N HIS A 84 -8.81 -1.72 4.87
CA HIS A 84 -8.47 -3.00 5.47
C HIS A 84 -9.47 -3.39 6.58
N PRO A 85 -9.68 -4.69 6.83
CA PRO A 85 -10.52 -5.15 7.94
C PRO A 85 -9.91 -4.89 9.32
N GLU A 86 -10.69 -5.10 10.38
CA GLU A 86 -10.29 -4.87 11.78
C GLU A 86 -9.10 -5.73 12.25
N ASN A 87 -8.90 -6.88 11.61
CA ASN A 87 -7.88 -7.84 11.97
C ASN A 87 -6.55 -7.61 11.23
N THR A 88 -6.41 -6.49 10.52
CA THR A 88 -5.17 -6.11 9.84
C THR A 88 -4.89 -4.64 10.11
N LYS A 89 -3.65 -4.23 9.86
CA LYS A 89 -3.18 -2.86 10.00
C LYS A 89 -2.22 -2.56 8.86
N ILE A 90 -2.33 -1.39 8.25
CA ILE A 90 -1.32 -0.91 7.30
C ILE A 90 -0.16 -0.36 8.14
N ASP A 91 1.04 -0.91 7.95
CA ASP A 91 2.25 -0.49 8.65
C ASP A 91 3.01 0.57 7.86
N SER A 92 3.12 0.40 6.55
CA SER A 92 3.71 1.40 5.66
C SER A 92 2.97 1.45 4.32
N LEU A 93 3.02 2.62 3.67
CA LEU A 93 2.37 2.86 2.39
C LEU A 93 3.30 3.69 1.49
N LYS A 94 3.50 3.20 0.27
CA LYS A 94 4.15 3.95 -0.81
C LYS A 94 3.20 3.99 -2.00
N ILE A 95 2.97 5.18 -2.54
CA ILE A 95 2.16 5.39 -3.73
C ILE A 95 3.02 6.11 -4.77
N SER A 96 3.13 5.53 -5.95
CA SER A 96 3.79 6.16 -7.10
C SER A 96 2.77 6.37 -8.21
N ILE A 97 2.65 7.61 -8.67
CA ILE A 97 1.73 8.00 -9.75
C ILE A 97 2.55 8.17 -11.02
N HIS A 98 2.32 7.26 -11.97
CA HIS A 98 3.02 7.22 -13.24
C HIS A 98 2.14 7.83 -14.32
N PRO A 99 2.70 8.76 -15.11
CA PRO A 99 1.96 9.33 -16.22
C PRO A 99 1.70 8.25 -17.30
N PRO A 100 0.68 8.43 -18.15
CA PRO A 100 0.35 7.55 -19.24
C PRO A 100 1.55 7.22 -20.13
N GLN A 101 1.53 6.02 -20.67
CA GLN A 101 2.54 5.57 -21.61
C GLN A 101 2.25 6.14 -23.00
N ILE A 102 2.80 7.30 -23.37
CA ILE A 102 2.67 7.76 -24.77
C ILE A 102 3.93 8.44 -25.33
N THR A 103 4.05 8.26 -26.63
CA THR A 103 5.12 8.62 -27.57
C THR A 103 5.59 10.07 -27.45
N SER A 104 6.85 10.21 -27.03
CA SER A 104 7.81 11.31 -27.27
C SER A 104 7.46 12.78 -26.99
N HIS A 105 6.20 13.17 -26.74
CA HIS A 105 5.84 14.60 -26.59
C HIS A 105 4.94 14.94 -25.40
N PHE A 106 4.50 13.95 -24.62
CA PHE A 106 3.61 14.22 -23.51
C PHE A 106 4.38 14.42 -22.20
N SER A 107 4.23 15.60 -21.59
CA SER A 107 4.62 15.84 -20.20
C SER A 107 3.33 15.92 -19.39
N TYR A 108 3.23 15.10 -18.35
CA TYR A 108 2.21 15.31 -17.33
C TYR A 108 2.63 16.49 -16.49
N GLY A 109 1.70 17.41 -16.22
CA GLY A 109 2.01 18.51 -15.34
C GLY A 109 2.00 18.10 -13.88
N GLU A 110 2.08 19.10 -13.02
CA GLU A 110 2.42 18.90 -11.62
C GLU A 110 1.30 18.13 -10.90
N ILE A 111 1.71 17.17 -10.06
CA ILE A 111 0.81 16.44 -9.16
C ILE A 111 1.10 16.93 -7.76
N PHE A 112 0.06 17.32 -7.05
CA PHE A 112 0.14 17.80 -5.68
C PHE A 112 -0.61 16.87 -4.75
N LEU A 113 -0.03 16.56 -3.59
CA LEU A 113 -0.75 15.93 -2.49
C LEU A 113 -1.59 16.99 -1.78
N LYS A 114 -2.89 16.75 -1.64
CA LYS A 114 -3.78 17.62 -0.85
C LYS A 114 -3.66 17.27 0.63
N THR A 115 -2.78 17.96 1.37
CA THR A 115 -2.71 17.81 2.83
C THR A 115 -3.63 18.84 3.51
N PRO A 116 -4.43 18.45 4.52
CA PRO A 116 -5.23 19.40 5.29
C PRO A 116 -4.37 20.24 6.25
N GLU A 117 -3.16 19.77 6.57
CA GLU A 117 -2.31 20.33 7.61
C GLU A 117 -0.86 20.50 7.15
N TRP A 118 -0.16 21.46 7.75
CA TRP A 118 1.25 21.78 7.47
C TRP A 118 2.24 20.76 8.04
N ASN A 119 1.82 19.96 9.03
CA ASN A 119 2.66 18.94 9.66
C ASN A 119 1.85 17.65 9.92
N PRO A 120 1.64 16.82 8.88
CA PRO A 120 0.84 15.61 8.99
C PRO A 120 1.49 14.60 9.96
N ASP A 121 0.65 14.00 10.80
CA ASP A 121 0.96 12.79 11.58
C ASP A 121 0.05 11.66 11.06
N PRO A 122 0.58 10.57 10.48
CA PRO A 122 2.00 10.20 10.38
C PRO A 122 2.83 11.06 9.44
N MET A 123 4.16 11.07 9.68
CA MET A 123 5.13 11.71 8.80
C MET A 123 5.03 11.14 7.38
N LEU A 124 4.86 12.03 6.40
CA LEU A 124 4.82 11.70 4.98
C LEU A 124 5.92 12.44 4.21
N SER A 125 6.40 11.82 3.14
CA SER A 125 7.33 12.40 2.19
C SER A 125 6.70 12.38 0.80
N PHE A 126 6.44 13.55 0.23
CA PHE A 126 5.95 13.69 -1.13
C PHE A 126 7.02 14.35 -1.99
N HIS A 127 7.43 13.67 -3.05
CA HIS A 127 8.52 14.12 -3.92
C HIS A 127 8.36 13.59 -5.34
N THR A 128 9.16 14.11 -6.26
CA THR A 128 9.22 13.64 -7.64
C THR A 128 10.47 12.80 -7.86
N ASN A 129 10.31 11.63 -8.47
CA ASN A 129 11.39 10.80 -8.96
C ASN A 129 11.46 10.86 -10.49
N THR A 130 12.59 10.48 -11.08
CA THR A 130 12.73 10.29 -12.53
C THR A 130 12.92 8.82 -12.85
N GLU A 131 11.97 8.24 -13.57
CA GLU A 131 12.01 6.84 -13.98
C GLU A 131 11.89 6.74 -15.50
N SER A 132 12.86 6.12 -16.15
CA SER A 132 12.90 6.00 -17.62
C SER A 132 12.73 7.34 -18.36
N GLY A 133 13.28 8.42 -17.80
CA GLY A 133 13.18 9.78 -18.35
C GLY A 133 11.84 10.49 -18.11
N LYS A 134 10.93 9.91 -17.33
CA LYS A 134 9.63 10.49 -16.98
C LYS A 134 9.60 10.91 -15.51
N SER A 135 8.94 12.03 -15.21
CA SER A 135 8.65 12.43 -13.83
C SER A 135 7.55 11.54 -13.25
N VAL A 136 7.82 10.94 -12.09
CA VAL A 136 6.90 10.11 -11.32
C VAL A 136 6.70 10.78 -9.97
N SER A 137 5.45 10.98 -9.57
CA SER A 137 5.16 11.55 -8.25
C SER A 137 5.05 10.45 -7.22
N VAL A 138 5.78 10.57 -6.11
CA VAL A 138 5.92 9.52 -5.11
C VAL A 138 5.54 10.05 -3.74
N LEU A 139 4.63 9.35 -3.09
CA LEU A 139 4.29 9.53 -1.68
C LEU A 139 4.81 8.34 -0.89
N ASP A 140 5.67 8.60 0.09
CA ASP A 140 6.18 7.62 1.04
C ASP A 140 5.67 7.93 2.45
N ILE A 141 5.03 6.95 3.07
CA ILE A 141 4.60 6.95 4.47
C ILE A 141 5.24 5.73 5.15
N PRO A 142 6.43 5.88 5.75
CA PRO A 142 7.22 4.75 6.25
C PRO A 142 6.61 4.10 7.51
N ASN A 143 5.76 4.83 8.22
CA ASN A 143 5.02 4.32 9.36
C ASN A 143 3.66 5.00 9.41
N MET A 144 2.59 4.22 9.23
CA MET A 144 1.22 4.72 9.25
C MET A 144 0.71 5.05 10.67
N GLY A 145 1.51 4.81 11.70
CA GLY A 145 1.15 5.04 13.09
C GLY A 145 0.15 4.00 13.61
N VAL A 146 -0.60 4.36 14.64
CA VAL A 146 -1.69 3.54 15.17
C VAL A 146 -2.94 3.81 14.34
N GLN A 147 -3.34 2.82 13.55
CA GLN A 147 -4.59 2.86 12.80
C GLN A 147 -5.61 1.95 13.49
N GLY A 148 -6.84 2.44 13.68
CA GLY A 148 -7.97 1.58 14.06
C GLY A 148 -8.46 0.74 12.88
N LYS A 149 -9.73 0.33 12.90
CA LYS A 149 -10.42 -0.08 11.67
C LYS A 149 -10.34 1.09 10.69
N GLY A 150 -9.72 0.87 9.53
CA GLY A 150 -9.15 1.97 8.80
C GLY A 150 -9.44 1.95 7.32
N THR A 151 -9.88 3.10 6.84
CA THR A 151 -9.71 3.50 5.45
C THR A 151 -8.69 4.64 5.44
N VAL A 152 -7.59 4.44 4.74
CA VAL A 152 -6.62 5.51 4.43
C VAL A 152 -7.05 6.12 3.12
N ARG A 153 -7.37 7.41 3.13
CA ARG A 153 -7.72 8.18 1.92
C ARG A 153 -6.70 9.28 1.69
N LEU A 154 -6.19 9.33 0.47
CA LEU A 154 -5.23 10.32 0.00
C LEU A 154 -5.77 10.95 -1.27
N ASP A 155 -5.96 12.27 -1.23
CA ASP A 155 -6.42 13.04 -2.36
C ASP A 155 -5.22 13.75 -3.02
N PHE A 156 -5.12 13.63 -4.33
CA PHE A 156 -4.12 14.27 -5.17
C PHE A 156 -4.82 15.18 -6.18
N LEU A 157 -4.11 16.23 -6.57
CA LEU A 157 -4.54 17.20 -7.57
C LEU A 157 -3.55 17.14 -8.73
N MET A 158 -4.01 16.76 -9.91
CA MET A 158 -3.18 16.70 -11.10
C MET A 158 -3.48 17.90 -12.00
N HIS A 159 -2.44 18.62 -12.39
CA HIS A 159 -2.53 19.69 -13.38
C HIS A 159 -1.94 19.18 -14.69
N PRO A 160 -2.73 18.74 -15.68
CA PRO A 160 -2.18 18.33 -16.97
C PRO A 160 -1.60 19.53 -17.71
N PHE A 161 -0.45 19.39 -18.37
CA PHE A 161 0.09 20.48 -19.19
C PHE A 161 -0.81 20.74 -20.40
N TRP A 162 -1.32 19.70 -21.08
CA TRP A 162 -2.05 19.79 -22.35
C TRP A 162 -3.42 19.09 -22.28
N GLU A 163 -4.31 19.42 -23.22
CA GLU A 163 -5.62 18.76 -23.39
C GLU A 163 -5.47 17.48 -24.22
N THR A 164 -6.23 16.45 -23.87
CA THR A 164 -6.21 15.14 -24.55
C THR A 164 -7.60 14.88 -25.08
N GLU A 165 -7.74 14.70 -26.39
CA GLU A 165 -9.05 14.40 -27.01
C GLU A 165 -9.47 12.93 -26.82
N SER A 166 -8.57 12.09 -26.31
CA SER A 166 -8.78 10.66 -26.06
C SER A 166 -8.62 10.33 -24.58
N PRO A 167 -9.33 9.30 -24.06
CA PRO A 167 -9.10 8.78 -22.73
C PRO A 167 -7.65 8.32 -22.57
N GLU A 168 -7.02 8.74 -21.49
CA GLU A 168 -5.68 8.31 -21.12
C GLU A 168 -5.72 7.49 -19.83
N THR A 169 -4.82 6.52 -19.71
CA THR A 169 -4.71 5.69 -18.51
C THR A 169 -3.52 6.14 -17.67
N LEU A 170 -3.81 6.65 -16.47
CA LEU A 170 -2.82 6.86 -15.43
C LEU A 170 -2.58 5.55 -14.68
N THR A 171 -1.33 5.23 -14.36
CA THR A 171 -1.02 4.06 -13.53
C THR A 171 -0.58 4.50 -12.15
N VAL A 172 -1.32 4.07 -11.12
CA VAL A 172 -0.98 4.30 -9.72
C VAL A 172 -0.45 3.01 -9.12
N TYR A 173 0.85 2.95 -8.84
CA TYR A 173 1.45 1.84 -8.12
C TYR A 173 1.25 2.05 -6.63
N ILE A 174 0.62 1.09 -5.97
CA ILE A 174 0.39 1.11 -4.53
C ILE A 174 1.15 -0.06 -3.92
N ASN A 175 2.10 0.27 -3.04
CA ASN A 175 2.84 -0.68 -2.24
C ASN A 175 2.44 -0.50 -0.78
N ALA A 176 1.87 -1.54 -0.19
CA ALA A 176 1.42 -1.55 1.19
C ALA A 176 2.02 -2.75 1.92
N GLU A 177 2.60 -2.50 3.10
CA GLU A 177 2.97 -3.51 4.07
C GLU A 177 1.93 -3.53 5.18
N LEU A 178 1.38 -4.70 5.48
CA LEU A 178 0.34 -4.88 6.48
C LEU A 178 0.73 -5.96 7.49
N SER A 179 0.38 -5.77 8.76
CA SER A 179 0.45 -6.80 9.78
C SER A 179 -0.95 -7.31 10.11
N GLY A 180 -1.08 -8.63 10.28
CA GLY A 180 -2.30 -9.22 10.83
C GLY A 180 -2.35 -9.04 12.34
N SER A 181 -3.46 -8.64 12.93
CA SER A 181 -3.60 -8.66 14.40
C SER A 181 -4.01 -10.04 14.93
N ARG A 182 -4.62 -10.89 14.09
CA ARG A 182 -4.88 -12.32 14.39
C ARG A 182 -3.67 -13.20 14.15
N GLU A 183 -3.03 -13.04 12.99
CA GLU A 183 -1.74 -13.64 12.65
C GLU A 183 -0.63 -12.62 12.91
N PHE A 184 -0.40 -12.23 14.16
CA PHE A 184 0.56 -11.16 14.51
C PHE A 184 2.02 -11.43 14.13
N TRP A 185 2.31 -12.66 13.70
CA TRP A 185 3.61 -13.06 13.16
C TRP A 185 3.67 -12.95 11.62
N ASN A 186 2.57 -12.63 10.94
CA ASN A 186 2.50 -12.59 9.49
C ASN A 186 2.46 -11.14 9.00
N THR A 187 3.35 -10.85 8.06
CA THR A 187 3.39 -9.58 7.34
C THR A 187 2.92 -9.82 5.92
N TYR A 188 1.86 -9.15 5.51
CA TYR A 188 1.34 -9.16 4.16
C TYR A 188 1.94 -8.02 3.34
N ILE A 189 2.32 -8.31 2.10
CA ILE A 189 2.85 -7.33 1.17
C ILE A 189 1.96 -7.28 -0.05
N VAL A 190 1.55 -6.07 -0.42
CA VAL A 190 0.92 -5.77 -1.70
C VAL A 190 1.82 -4.81 -2.45
N ASN A 191 2.06 -5.10 -3.72
CA ASN A 191 2.58 -4.14 -4.67
C ASN A 191 1.80 -4.32 -5.97
N TYR A 192 0.91 -3.37 -6.26
CA TYR A 192 0.00 -3.52 -7.39
C TYR A 192 -0.17 -2.22 -8.18
N PRO A 193 -0.07 -2.28 -9.52
CA PRO A 193 -0.43 -1.17 -10.39
C PRO A 193 -1.95 -1.11 -10.58
N VAL A 194 -2.56 -0.01 -10.18
CA VAL A 194 -3.96 0.29 -10.46
C VAL A 194 -4.03 1.31 -11.60
N GLY A 195 -4.48 0.86 -12.77
CA GLY A 195 -4.75 1.73 -13.91
C GLY A 195 -6.11 2.40 -13.76
N VAL A 196 -6.18 3.71 -13.99
CA VAL A 196 -7.44 4.47 -14.01
C VAL A 196 -7.50 5.34 -15.27
N GLU A 197 -8.61 5.25 -15.98
CA GLU A 197 -8.86 6.05 -17.16
C GLU A 197 -9.46 7.42 -16.78
N PHE A 198 -8.98 8.46 -17.45
CA PHE A 198 -9.55 9.79 -17.37
C PHE A 198 -9.54 10.42 -18.76
N THR A 199 -10.48 11.32 -18.99
CA THR A 199 -10.58 12.11 -20.22
C THR A 199 -10.78 13.57 -19.81
N ARG A 200 -10.15 14.51 -20.52
CA ARG A 200 -10.37 15.94 -20.31
C ARG A 200 -11.42 16.48 -21.26
#